data_AF-A0A1U9QRV4-F1
#
_entry.id   AF-A0A1U9QRV4-F1
#
_cell.length_a   1.000
_cell.length_b   1.000
_cell.length_c   1.000
_cell.angle_alpha   90.00
_cell.angle_beta   90.00
_cell.angle_gamma   90.00
#
_symmetry.space_group_name_H-M   'P 1'
#
loop_
_entity.id
_entity.type
_entity.pdbx_description
1 polymer ?
#
loop_
_entity_poly.entity_id
_entity_poly.type
_entity_poly.pdbx_seq_one_letter_code
_entity_poly.pdbx_strand_id
1 'polypeptide(L)'
;MLKGPCSRSLWDRLCPLLEALDETAAAGVATGLRSWPPEQRPMPDRWWAEWLAGDLRPYHALAGTRRLGRLVDVESARVPAEPEADRDEYEEANDRVHTPSGYALTDGVAFPYGAIAVAAPSDLRRLVLGAVAEWHHNGGDVVGWSTLASGPLTTFLDGADYHDNPLDIQISPDGAIVAASVECRWHAWSLAGEPLWTLDPEEIWPDGSAGGGADDGDEEEDDLVGIDVPVRFSFDAAGRRVAVGRLRGGPVAVLDARTGQVLAGSPGPDGARWEGEGPVALDAAGGLLAHARGSRLVVREVDGGAVLAEADTGLVTIHALAAAPDGTGYLAVGADGKDDPAVCVLTLSPAPAPAPPGGPSLPPTLTAGALIRPDRAPDGMVATDPMSVITARAVWTASGPLAFMSSDVGDVLFGDDGRVLRLTSGPSVAAFTPDGRALVTVGCAEQDEMDPIDVWFLNGPDGPAAPDPAARTLSRCPGRPAQAGRTLP
;
A
#
# COMPACT_ATOMS: atom_id res chain seq x y z
N MET A 1 13.20 14.17 -29.76
CA MET A 1 12.78 14.54 -28.40
C MET A 1 11.52 15.38 -28.52
N LEU A 2 10.35 14.83 -28.14
CA LEU A 2 9.08 15.54 -28.19
C LEU A 2 9.15 16.66 -27.14
N LYS A 3 9.34 17.92 -27.57
CA LYS A 3 9.34 19.09 -26.68
C LYS A 3 7.96 19.73 -26.75
N GLY A 4 7.26 19.79 -25.63
CA GLY A 4 5.95 20.43 -25.49
C GLY A 4 4.96 19.60 -24.66
N PRO A 5 3.89 20.22 -24.16
CA PRO A 5 2.83 19.53 -23.44
C PRO A 5 2.10 18.55 -24.37
N CYS A 6 1.71 17.40 -23.85
CA CYS A 6 0.90 16.44 -24.58
C CYS A 6 -0.57 16.79 -24.44
N SER A 7 -1.20 17.20 -25.54
CA SER A 7 -2.66 17.31 -25.57
C SER A 7 -3.28 15.92 -25.68
N ARG A 8 -4.51 15.75 -25.18
CA ARG A 8 -5.28 14.50 -25.37
C ARG A 8 -5.33 14.06 -26.83
N SER A 9 -5.60 14.99 -27.76
CA SER A 9 -5.59 14.69 -29.20
C SER A 9 -4.21 14.30 -29.78
N LEU A 10 -3.11 14.68 -29.14
CA LEU A 10 -1.77 14.22 -29.53
C LEU A 10 -1.55 12.81 -29.02
N TRP A 11 -1.90 12.55 -27.75
CA TRP A 11 -1.84 11.22 -27.15
C TRP A 11 -2.64 10.20 -27.96
N ASP A 12 -3.88 10.52 -28.33
CA ASP A 12 -4.76 9.64 -29.11
C ASP A 12 -4.14 9.30 -30.47
N ARG A 13 -3.43 10.25 -31.09
CA ARG A 13 -2.70 10.03 -32.36
C ARG A 13 -1.42 9.23 -32.18
N LEU A 14 -0.77 9.31 -31.01
CA LEU A 14 0.45 8.57 -30.70
C LEU A 14 0.15 7.11 -30.36
N CYS A 15 -0.95 6.80 -29.69
CA CYS A 15 -1.25 5.45 -29.24
C CYS A 15 -1.15 4.39 -30.36
N PRO A 16 -1.73 4.57 -31.56
CA PRO A 16 -1.57 3.60 -32.66
C PRO A 16 -0.13 3.44 -33.14
N LEU A 17 0.69 4.48 -33.02
CA LEU A 17 2.11 4.42 -33.38
C LEU A 17 2.91 3.66 -32.33
N LEU A 18 2.57 3.81 -31.04
CA LEU A 18 3.21 3.10 -29.93
C LEU A 18 2.93 1.60 -29.96
N GLU A 19 1.75 1.19 -30.42
CA GLU A 19 1.40 -0.22 -30.62
C GLU A 19 2.21 -0.92 -31.70
N ALA A 20 2.68 -0.17 -32.70
CA ALA A 20 3.50 -0.69 -33.77
C ALA A 20 4.97 -0.85 -33.36
N LEU A 21 5.36 -0.38 -32.17
CA LEU A 21 6.73 -0.51 -31.66
C LEU A 21 6.93 -1.90 -31.07
N ASP A 22 8.11 -2.46 -31.32
CA ASP A 22 8.60 -3.57 -30.51
C ASP A 22 9.03 -3.09 -29.11
N GLU A 23 9.38 -4.03 -28.25
CA GLU A 23 9.81 -3.75 -26.87
C GLU A 23 11.02 -2.81 -26.80
N THR A 24 11.99 -2.99 -27.70
CA THR A 24 13.22 -2.17 -27.72
C THR A 24 12.91 -0.73 -28.12
N ALA A 25 12.09 -0.54 -29.15
CA ALA A 25 11.68 0.77 -29.61
C ALA A 25 10.76 1.48 -28.61
N ALA A 26 9.85 0.75 -27.96
CA ALA A 26 9.01 1.27 -26.88
C ALA A 26 9.86 1.76 -25.70
N ALA A 27 10.85 0.97 -25.26
CA ALA A 27 11.81 1.37 -24.25
C ALA A 27 12.60 2.64 -24.66
N GLY A 28 13.00 2.72 -25.94
CA GLY A 28 13.71 3.88 -26.50
C GLY A 28 12.94 5.21 -26.47
N VAL A 29 11.60 5.17 -26.45
CA VAL A 29 10.75 6.38 -26.35
C VAL A 29 10.18 6.61 -24.94
N ALA A 30 10.25 5.61 -24.05
CA ALA A 30 9.61 5.63 -22.74
C ALA A 30 10.02 6.82 -21.88
N THR A 31 11.33 7.11 -21.78
CA THR A 31 11.83 8.26 -21.00
C THR A 31 11.27 9.59 -21.49
N GLY A 32 11.12 9.76 -22.81
CA GLY A 32 10.56 10.97 -23.40
C GLY A 32 9.07 11.12 -23.08
N LEU A 33 8.29 10.06 -23.22
CA LEU A 33 6.85 10.07 -22.93
C LEU A 33 6.56 10.23 -21.44
N ARG A 34 7.30 9.55 -20.57
CA ARG A 34 7.14 9.64 -19.11
C ARG A 34 7.58 10.99 -18.52
N SER A 35 8.23 11.84 -19.31
CA SER A 35 8.45 13.24 -18.92
C SER A 35 7.17 14.08 -18.95
N TRP A 36 6.13 13.59 -19.62
CA TRP A 36 4.81 14.21 -19.59
C TRP A 36 4.04 13.82 -18.31
N PRO A 37 3.26 14.76 -17.76
CA PRO A 37 2.36 14.48 -16.63
C PRO A 37 1.52 13.21 -16.89
N PRO A 38 1.35 12.31 -15.90
CA PRO A 38 0.58 11.07 -16.05
C PRO A 38 -0.82 11.28 -16.63
N GLU A 39 -1.49 12.36 -16.25
CA GLU A 39 -2.86 12.72 -16.65
C GLU A 39 -2.97 13.07 -18.15
N GLN A 40 -1.84 13.45 -18.77
CA GLN A 40 -1.76 13.69 -20.22
C GLN A 40 -1.54 12.40 -21.02
N ARG A 41 -1.44 11.26 -20.35
CA ARG A 41 -1.23 9.94 -20.94
C ARG A 41 -2.29 8.94 -20.47
N PRO A 42 -3.60 9.23 -20.59
CA PRO A 42 -4.64 8.33 -20.12
C PRO A 42 -4.60 6.99 -20.87
N MET A 43 -4.82 5.87 -20.20
CA MET A 43 -4.86 4.56 -20.84
C MET A 43 -6.09 4.45 -21.77
N PRO A 44 -5.90 4.25 -23.09
CA PRO A 44 -7.00 4.04 -24.02
C PRO A 44 -7.79 2.75 -23.70
N ASP A 45 -9.08 2.70 -24.04
CA ASP A 45 -9.94 1.55 -23.71
C ASP A 45 -9.48 0.23 -24.30
N ARG A 46 -8.90 0.25 -25.50
CA ARG A 46 -8.30 -0.95 -26.09
C ARG A 46 -7.13 -1.49 -25.27
N TRP A 47 -6.26 -0.61 -24.76
CA TRP A 47 -5.14 -1.01 -23.89
C TRP A 47 -5.64 -1.54 -22.56
N TRP A 48 -6.70 -0.92 -22.03
CA TRP A 48 -7.35 -1.41 -20.82
C TRP A 48 -8.00 -2.78 -21.02
N ALA A 49 -8.69 -3.01 -22.14
CA ALA A 49 -9.26 -4.32 -22.46
C ALA A 49 -8.19 -5.41 -22.58
N GLU A 50 -7.04 -5.10 -23.19
CA GLU A 50 -5.88 -5.98 -23.25
C GLU A 50 -5.29 -6.25 -21.87
N TRP A 51 -5.11 -5.22 -21.04
CA TRP A 51 -4.64 -5.33 -19.66
C TRP A 51 -5.54 -6.26 -18.86
N LEU A 52 -6.85 -6.00 -18.90
CA LEU A 52 -7.85 -6.83 -18.24
C LEU A 52 -7.85 -8.25 -18.78
N ALA A 53 -7.56 -8.48 -20.07
CA ALA A 53 -7.41 -9.83 -20.63
C ALA A 53 -6.12 -10.54 -20.19
N GLY A 54 -5.19 -9.86 -19.50
CA GLY A 54 -3.87 -10.36 -19.15
C GLY A 54 -2.87 -10.32 -20.32
N ASP A 55 -3.23 -9.67 -21.43
CA ASP A 55 -2.36 -9.48 -22.59
C ASP A 55 -1.48 -8.25 -22.38
N LEU A 56 -0.56 -8.30 -21.42
CA LEU A 56 0.30 -7.17 -21.06
C LEU A 56 1.32 -6.87 -22.17
N ARG A 57 1.35 -5.61 -22.61
CA ARG A 57 2.21 -5.12 -23.70
C ARG A 57 3.16 -4.03 -23.20
N PRO A 58 4.35 -3.87 -23.81
CA PRO A 58 5.30 -2.82 -23.40
C PRO A 58 4.70 -1.41 -23.39
N TYR A 59 3.79 -1.10 -24.31
CA TYR A 59 3.15 0.22 -24.38
C TYR A 59 2.13 0.50 -23.26
N HIS A 60 1.62 -0.52 -22.56
CA HIS A 60 0.75 -0.30 -21.40
C HIS A 60 1.48 0.46 -20.29
N ALA A 61 2.78 0.18 -20.10
CA ALA A 61 3.65 0.89 -19.17
C ALA A 61 3.96 2.35 -19.59
N LEU A 62 3.44 2.82 -20.72
CA LEU A 62 3.53 4.21 -21.18
C LEU A 62 2.26 5.01 -20.86
N ALA A 63 1.18 4.37 -20.45
CA ALA A 63 0.05 5.07 -19.85
C ALA A 63 0.46 5.67 -18.50
N GLY A 64 -0.18 6.76 -18.11
CA GLY A 64 0.01 7.42 -16.82
C GLY A 64 -1.13 7.13 -15.87
N THR A 65 -2.37 7.32 -16.34
CA THR A 65 -3.57 7.16 -15.51
C THR A 65 -4.72 6.49 -16.24
N ARG A 66 -5.74 6.05 -15.51
CA ARG A 66 -7.07 5.69 -16.03
C ARG A 66 -8.13 5.95 -14.98
N ARG A 67 -9.19 6.68 -15.33
CA ARG A 67 -10.39 6.77 -14.50
C ARG A 67 -11.23 5.51 -14.66
N LEU A 68 -11.60 4.88 -13.56
CA LEU A 68 -12.45 3.69 -13.54
C LEU A 68 -13.93 4.03 -13.34
N GLY A 69 -14.20 5.04 -12.51
CA GLY A 69 -15.56 5.44 -12.16
C GLY A 69 -15.60 6.40 -10.98
N ARG A 70 -16.69 6.30 -10.21
CA ARG A 70 -16.99 7.04 -8.98
C ARG A 70 -17.61 6.09 -7.96
N LEU A 71 -17.68 6.48 -6.69
CA LEU A 71 -18.33 5.64 -5.66
C LEU A 71 -19.82 5.36 -5.94
N VAL A 72 -20.58 6.29 -6.54
CA VAL A 72 -21.97 6.00 -6.95
C VAL A 72 -22.07 4.86 -7.96
N ASP A 73 -21.03 4.66 -8.78
CA ASP A 73 -20.98 3.56 -9.74
C ASP A 73 -20.85 2.23 -8.98
N VAL A 74 -20.15 2.23 -7.86
CA VAL A 74 -20.07 1.08 -6.94
C VAL A 74 -21.43 0.81 -6.30
N GLU A 75 -22.09 1.83 -5.75
CA GLU A 75 -23.41 1.72 -5.10
C GLU A 75 -24.47 1.17 -6.07
N SER A 76 -24.43 1.63 -7.32
CA SER A 76 -25.34 1.17 -8.37
C SER A 76 -24.91 -0.12 -9.06
N ALA A 77 -23.76 -0.69 -8.68
CA ALA A 77 -23.10 -1.82 -9.34
C ALA A 77 -22.93 -1.63 -10.86
N ARG A 78 -22.70 -0.38 -11.29
CA ARG A 78 -22.46 0.00 -12.69
C ARG A 78 -20.98 0.23 -12.92
N VAL A 79 -20.60 0.16 -14.20
CA VAL A 79 -19.35 0.74 -14.69
C VAL A 79 -19.77 1.73 -15.77
N PRO A 80 -19.32 3.00 -15.72
CA PRO A 80 -19.69 4.00 -16.71
C PRO A 80 -19.36 3.52 -18.12
N ALA A 81 -20.30 3.67 -19.05
CA ALA A 81 -20.07 3.34 -20.45
C ALA A 81 -19.10 4.33 -21.11
N GLU A 82 -19.08 5.60 -20.68
CA GLU A 82 -18.12 6.62 -21.08
C GLU A 82 -17.88 7.69 -19.98
N PRO A 83 -16.71 8.37 -19.96
CA PRO A 83 -16.35 9.28 -18.86
C PRO A 83 -17.01 10.67 -18.84
N GLU A 84 -17.77 11.10 -19.86
CA GLU A 84 -18.05 12.55 -20.03
C GLU A 84 -19.45 12.94 -20.55
N ALA A 85 -20.43 12.04 -20.73
CA ALA A 85 -21.75 12.43 -21.24
C ALA A 85 -22.77 12.68 -20.11
N ASP A 86 -23.12 13.95 -19.92
CA ASP A 86 -24.19 14.52 -19.08
C ASP A 86 -24.03 14.42 -17.55
N ARG A 87 -23.25 15.36 -17.01
CA ARG A 87 -23.33 15.81 -15.61
C ARG A 87 -24.78 16.08 -15.18
N ASP A 88 -25.61 16.62 -16.08
CA ASP A 88 -27.02 16.95 -15.82
C ASP A 88 -27.89 15.69 -15.62
N GLU A 89 -27.67 14.62 -16.39
CA GLU A 89 -28.39 13.34 -16.21
C GLU A 89 -27.96 12.65 -14.90
N TYR A 90 -26.70 12.84 -14.51
CA TYR A 90 -26.15 12.33 -13.27
C TYR A 90 -26.66 13.10 -12.03
N GLU A 91 -26.74 14.43 -12.09
CA GLU A 91 -27.35 15.25 -11.03
C GLU A 91 -28.84 14.90 -10.85
N GLU A 92 -29.60 14.70 -11.94
CA GLU A 92 -30.99 14.22 -11.86
C GLU A 92 -31.13 12.80 -11.29
N ALA A 93 -30.18 11.90 -11.58
CA ALA A 93 -30.18 10.56 -11.00
C ALA A 93 -29.88 10.60 -9.50
N ASN A 94 -28.94 11.45 -9.08
CA ASN A 94 -28.56 11.61 -7.67
C ASN A 94 -29.68 12.25 -6.84
N ASP A 95 -30.38 13.24 -7.40
CA ASP A 95 -31.58 13.86 -6.79
C ASP A 95 -32.72 12.85 -6.56
N ARG A 96 -32.78 11.76 -7.33
CA ARG A 96 -33.76 10.67 -7.13
C ARG A 96 -33.34 9.69 -6.03
N VAL A 97 -32.04 9.53 -5.77
CA VAL A 97 -31.50 8.68 -4.72
C VAL A 97 -31.52 9.41 -3.37
N HIS A 98 -31.28 10.73 -3.37
CA HIS A 98 -31.32 11.57 -2.18
C HIS A 98 -32.69 12.21 -1.94
N THR A 99 -33.75 11.41 -1.75
CA THR A 99 -34.98 11.96 -1.16
C THR A 99 -34.73 12.37 0.30
N PRO A 100 -35.04 13.61 0.73
CA PRO A 100 -34.72 14.14 2.08
C PRO A 100 -35.39 13.45 3.27
N SER A 101 -36.19 12.41 3.04
CA SER A 101 -36.88 11.67 4.09
C SER A 101 -37.03 10.21 3.69
N GLY A 102 -36.06 9.38 4.09
CA GLY A 102 -36.15 7.94 3.99
C GLY A 102 -35.01 7.34 3.19
N TYR A 103 -33.96 6.97 3.91
CA TYR A 103 -32.99 5.93 3.55
C TYR A 103 -33.73 4.59 3.36
N ALA A 104 -34.59 4.49 2.34
CA ALA A 104 -35.02 3.21 1.84
C ALA A 104 -33.81 2.64 1.10
N LEU A 105 -32.87 2.10 1.88
CA LEU A 105 -31.77 1.26 1.45
C LEU A 105 -32.38 0.16 0.60
N THR A 106 -32.37 0.35 -0.71
CA THR A 106 -32.51 -0.74 -1.66
C THR A 106 -31.34 -1.67 -1.40
N ASP A 107 -31.57 -2.87 -0.86
CA ASP A 107 -30.65 -4.02 -0.67
C ASP A 107 -29.18 -3.85 -1.17
N GLY A 108 -28.44 -2.84 -0.70
CA GLY A 108 -27.33 -2.28 -1.47
C GLY A 108 -26.40 -1.40 -0.64
N VAL A 109 -25.17 -1.31 -1.14
CA VAL A 109 -24.01 -0.69 -0.50
C VAL A 109 -24.13 0.82 -0.53
N ALA A 110 -23.72 1.49 0.54
CA ALA A 110 -23.74 2.95 0.61
C ALA A 110 -22.37 3.52 1.01
N PHE A 111 -21.94 4.59 0.33
CA PHE A 111 -20.75 5.37 0.64
C PHE A 111 -21.12 6.83 0.96
N PRO A 112 -22.01 7.10 1.94
CA PRO A 112 -22.47 8.45 2.24
C PRO A 112 -21.35 9.39 2.68
N TYR A 113 -20.23 8.83 3.17
CA TYR A 113 -19.03 9.55 3.62
C TYR A 113 -17.78 9.14 2.84
N GLY A 114 -17.95 8.47 1.69
CA GLY A 114 -16.85 7.98 0.87
C GLY A 114 -16.27 6.64 1.36
N ALA A 115 -15.09 6.30 0.85
CA ALA A 115 -14.36 5.09 1.21
C ALA A 115 -13.19 5.40 2.15
N ILE A 116 -12.96 4.55 3.16
CA ILE A 116 -11.85 4.66 4.12
C ILE A 116 -10.68 3.73 3.78
N ALA A 117 -10.95 2.69 2.99
CA ALA A 117 -9.94 1.77 2.50
C ALA A 117 -10.27 1.25 1.10
N VAL A 118 -9.23 0.88 0.37
CA VAL A 118 -9.31 0.22 -0.93
C VAL A 118 -8.22 -0.84 -1.00
N ALA A 119 -8.47 -1.92 -1.73
CA ALA A 119 -7.47 -2.91 -2.14
C ALA A 119 -7.64 -3.24 -3.62
N ALA A 120 -6.52 -3.49 -4.30
CA ALA A 120 -6.49 -3.69 -5.74
C ALA A 120 -5.63 -4.92 -6.11
N PRO A 121 -6.18 -5.96 -6.75
CA PRO A 121 -5.40 -7.05 -7.31
C PRO A 121 -4.58 -6.56 -8.50
N SER A 122 -3.51 -7.28 -8.84
CA SER A 122 -2.62 -6.94 -9.96
C SER A 122 -3.31 -6.88 -11.32
N ASP A 123 -4.39 -7.63 -11.53
CA ASP A 123 -5.16 -7.62 -12.78
C ASP A 123 -6.16 -6.46 -12.88
N LEU A 124 -6.40 -5.74 -11.77
CA LEU A 124 -7.34 -4.64 -11.63
C LEU A 124 -8.78 -4.95 -12.12
N ARG A 125 -9.16 -6.23 -12.25
CA ARG A 125 -10.50 -6.64 -12.70
C ARG A 125 -11.58 -6.37 -11.68
N ARG A 126 -11.17 -6.26 -10.41
CA ARG A 126 -12.03 -6.02 -9.26
C ARG A 126 -11.29 -5.14 -8.29
N LEU A 127 -11.98 -4.23 -7.62
CA LEU A 127 -11.48 -3.51 -6.45
C LEU A 127 -12.24 -3.99 -5.23
N VAL A 128 -11.60 -3.98 -4.06
CA VAL A 128 -12.30 -4.11 -2.78
C VAL A 128 -12.31 -2.75 -2.12
N LEU A 129 -13.47 -2.28 -1.69
CA LEU A 129 -13.66 -0.99 -1.05
C LEU A 129 -14.28 -1.17 0.32
N GLY A 130 -13.82 -0.37 1.27
CA GLY A 130 -14.38 -0.26 2.61
C GLY A 130 -15.08 1.09 2.76
N ALA A 131 -16.39 1.09 3.01
CA ALA A 131 -17.14 2.31 3.23
C ALA A 131 -16.79 2.94 4.59
N VAL A 132 -16.75 4.27 4.65
CA VAL A 132 -16.67 5.00 5.92
C VAL A 132 -17.94 4.74 6.73
N ALA A 133 -17.77 4.30 7.97
CA ALA A 133 -18.84 4.22 8.95
C ALA A 133 -19.03 5.56 9.65
N GLU A 134 -20.28 6.02 9.76
CA GLU A 134 -20.61 7.11 10.67
C GLU A 134 -20.84 6.53 12.07
N TRP A 135 -20.24 7.15 13.09
CA TRP A 135 -20.25 6.67 14.49
C TRP A 135 -21.61 6.37 15.13
N HIS A 136 -22.71 6.66 14.46
CA HIS A 136 -24.08 6.44 14.92
C HIS A 136 -25.05 6.03 13.79
N HIS A 137 -24.55 5.75 12.59
CA HIS A 137 -25.36 5.30 11.44
C HIS A 137 -24.70 4.10 10.74
N ASN A 138 -25.47 3.44 9.86
CA ASN A 138 -25.04 2.28 9.08
C ASN A 138 -23.69 2.55 8.37
N GLY A 139 -22.80 1.55 8.34
CA GLY A 139 -21.43 1.74 7.90
C GLY A 139 -20.57 0.50 8.02
N GLY A 140 -19.36 0.57 7.46
CA GLY A 140 -18.40 -0.54 7.52
C GLY A 140 -18.61 -1.62 6.46
N ASP A 141 -19.38 -1.33 5.41
CA ASP A 141 -19.51 -2.20 4.24
C ASP A 141 -18.12 -2.52 3.67
N VAL A 142 -17.85 -3.80 3.42
CA VAL A 142 -16.67 -4.24 2.66
C VAL A 142 -17.16 -4.94 1.40
N VAL A 143 -16.85 -4.36 0.23
CA VAL A 143 -17.48 -4.75 -1.03
C VAL A 143 -16.47 -4.90 -2.16
N GLY A 144 -16.72 -5.86 -3.04
CA GLY A 144 -15.95 -6.12 -4.25
C GLY A 144 -16.66 -5.55 -5.46
N TRP A 145 -16.11 -4.51 -6.06
CA TRP A 145 -16.61 -3.88 -7.28
C TRP A 145 -15.85 -4.36 -8.51
N SER A 146 -16.57 -4.87 -9.51
CA SER A 146 -15.97 -5.25 -10.78
C SER A 146 -15.69 -4.02 -11.65
N THR A 147 -14.47 -3.92 -12.17
CA THR A 147 -14.12 -2.88 -13.17
C THR A 147 -14.51 -3.28 -14.60
N LEU A 148 -15.06 -4.50 -14.76
CA LEU A 148 -15.68 -4.97 -15.99
C LEU A 148 -17.13 -4.48 -16.08
N ALA A 149 -17.55 -4.06 -17.27
CA ALA A 149 -18.83 -3.40 -17.56
C ALA A 149 -20.10 -4.08 -17.00
N SER A 150 -20.06 -5.37 -16.70
CA SER A 150 -21.20 -6.16 -16.24
C SER A 150 -20.83 -7.15 -15.13
N GLY A 151 -19.77 -6.89 -14.38
CA GLY A 151 -19.39 -7.82 -13.31
C GLY A 151 -20.20 -7.58 -12.03
N PRO A 152 -20.48 -8.65 -11.26
CA PRO A 152 -21.29 -8.55 -10.06
C PRO A 152 -20.54 -7.82 -8.94
N LEU A 153 -21.29 -7.05 -8.15
CA LEU A 153 -20.89 -6.60 -6.83
C LEU A 153 -20.84 -7.82 -5.89
N THR A 154 -19.81 -7.89 -5.05
CA THR A 154 -19.66 -8.95 -4.03
C THR A 154 -19.67 -8.29 -2.67
N THR A 155 -20.59 -8.67 -1.79
CA THR A 155 -20.58 -8.19 -0.40
C THR A 155 -19.74 -9.15 0.44
N PHE A 156 -18.68 -8.65 1.07
CA PHE A 156 -17.87 -9.41 2.03
C PHE A 156 -18.39 -9.21 3.46
N LEU A 157 -18.72 -7.96 3.79
CA LEU A 157 -19.32 -7.55 5.05
C LEU A 157 -20.43 -6.54 4.76
N ASP A 158 -21.59 -6.76 5.38
CA ASP A 158 -22.77 -5.90 5.29
C ASP A 158 -22.85 -5.04 6.55
N GLY A 159 -22.72 -3.73 6.38
CA GLY A 159 -22.75 -2.70 7.43
C GLY A 159 -24.11 -2.48 8.09
N ALA A 160 -25.14 -3.24 7.72
CA ALA A 160 -26.47 -3.18 8.33
C ALA A 160 -26.46 -3.46 9.84
N ASP A 161 -25.49 -4.23 10.33
CA ASP A 161 -25.35 -4.57 11.76
C ASP A 161 -24.52 -3.55 12.56
N TYR A 162 -24.22 -2.38 11.99
CA TYR A 162 -23.44 -1.28 12.60
C TYR A 162 -21.98 -1.63 12.85
N HIS A 163 -21.20 -1.74 11.79
CA HIS A 163 -19.77 -2.00 11.87
C HIS A 163 -18.94 -0.70 11.95
N ASP A 164 -17.79 -0.77 12.63
CA ASP A 164 -16.80 0.32 12.59
C ASP A 164 -16.09 0.36 11.22
N ASN A 165 -15.26 1.37 11.02
CA ASN A 165 -14.50 1.65 9.82
C ASN A 165 -13.53 0.50 9.47
N PRO A 166 -13.55 -0.02 8.23
CA PRO A 166 -12.54 -0.94 7.73
C PRO A 166 -11.21 -0.18 7.48
N LEU A 167 -10.46 0.15 8.53
CA LEU A 167 -9.27 1.02 8.49
C LEU A 167 -8.12 0.50 7.62
N ASP A 168 -8.13 -0.80 7.28
CA ASP A 168 -7.26 -1.39 6.26
C ASP A 168 -7.93 -2.57 5.58
N ILE A 169 -7.68 -2.69 4.29
CA ILE A 169 -8.08 -3.82 3.44
C ILE A 169 -6.88 -4.17 2.57
N GLN A 170 -6.55 -5.45 2.50
CA GLN A 170 -5.51 -5.97 1.61
C GLN A 170 -6.05 -7.16 0.83
N ILE A 171 -5.47 -7.36 -0.35
CA ILE A 171 -5.74 -8.52 -1.19
C ILE A 171 -4.45 -9.31 -1.40
N SER A 172 -4.53 -10.63 -1.36
CA SER A 172 -3.37 -11.49 -1.60
C SER A 172 -2.82 -11.29 -3.04
N PRO A 173 -1.52 -11.53 -3.28
CA PRO A 173 -0.92 -11.32 -4.60
C PRO A 173 -1.52 -12.13 -5.74
N ASP A 174 -2.10 -13.29 -5.44
CA ASP A 174 -2.83 -14.12 -6.39
C ASP A 174 -4.30 -13.70 -6.58
N GLY A 175 -4.74 -12.66 -5.85
CA GLY A 175 -6.10 -12.13 -5.87
C GLY A 175 -7.13 -13.00 -5.16
N ALA A 176 -6.73 -14.11 -4.51
CA ALA A 176 -7.68 -15.10 -4.01
C ALA A 176 -8.30 -14.77 -2.64
N ILE A 177 -7.60 -14.01 -1.80
CA ILE A 177 -7.97 -13.74 -0.41
C ILE A 177 -8.03 -12.24 -0.17
N VAL A 178 -9.10 -11.80 0.48
CA VAL A 178 -9.28 -10.44 0.99
C VAL A 178 -9.14 -10.50 2.50
N ALA A 179 -8.33 -9.64 3.09
CA ALA A 179 -8.22 -9.47 4.54
C ALA A 179 -8.55 -8.03 4.93
N ALA A 180 -9.27 -7.84 6.03
CA ALA A 180 -9.63 -6.53 6.54
C ALA A 180 -9.66 -6.52 8.07
N SER A 181 -9.55 -5.32 8.65
CA SER A 181 -9.79 -5.09 10.08
C SER A 181 -11.06 -4.28 10.24
N VAL A 182 -12.03 -4.80 10.99
CA VAL A 182 -13.33 -4.18 11.24
C VAL A 182 -13.72 -4.46 12.69
N GLU A 183 -14.19 -3.46 13.45
CA GLU A 183 -14.58 -3.60 14.87
C GLU A 183 -13.49 -4.27 15.73
N CYS A 184 -12.26 -3.80 15.66
CA CYS A 184 -11.10 -4.43 16.32
C CYS A 184 -10.82 -5.91 15.96
N ARG A 185 -11.57 -6.53 15.04
CA ARG A 185 -11.44 -7.92 14.59
C ARG A 185 -10.77 -8.01 13.24
N TRP A 186 -10.15 -9.16 12.99
CA TRP A 186 -9.52 -9.45 11.71
C TRP A 186 -10.36 -10.46 10.95
N HIS A 187 -10.68 -10.11 9.71
CA HIS A 187 -11.52 -10.91 8.85
C HIS A 187 -10.75 -11.32 7.61
N ALA A 188 -11.08 -12.49 7.07
CA ALA A 188 -10.75 -12.81 5.70
C ALA A 188 -11.85 -13.56 4.97
N TRP A 189 -11.88 -13.32 3.66
CA TRP A 189 -12.80 -13.94 2.72
C TRP A 189 -12.04 -14.41 1.49
N SER A 190 -12.58 -15.40 0.80
CA SER A 190 -12.21 -15.62 -0.60
C SER A 190 -12.69 -14.44 -1.44
N LEU A 191 -12.08 -14.20 -2.61
CA LEU A 191 -12.53 -13.15 -3.54
C LEU A 191 -14.02 -13.30 -3.95
N ALA A 192 -14.57 -14.51 -3.85
CA ALA A 192 -15.99 -14.79 -4.13
C ALA A 192 -16.94 -14.37 -3.01
N GLY A 193 -16.43 -13.88 -1.87
CA GLY A 193 -17.23 -13.48 -0.70
C GLY A 193 -17.40 -14.56 0.36
N GLU A 194 -16.85 -15.76 0.16
CA GLU A 194 -16.95 -16.83 1.17
C GLU A 194 -16.07 -16.50 2.38
N PRO A 195 -16.60 -16.45 3.61
CA PRO A 195 -15.80 -16.20 4.80
C PRO A 195 -14.82 -17.35 5.02
N LEU A 196 -13.55 -17.02 5.27
CA LEU A 196 -12.48 -17.97 5.54
C LEU A 196 -12.22 -18.08 7.05
N TRP A 197 -12.09 -16.93 7.71
CA TRP A 197 -11.87 -16.83 9.15
C TRP A 197 -12.24 -15.44 9.67
N THR A 198 -12.57 -15.41 10.96
CA THR A 198 -12.70 -14.19 11.76
C THR A 198 -11.94 -14.43 13.05
N LEU A 199 -11.08 -13.49 13.42
CA LEU A 199 -10.23 -13.58 14.60
C LEU A 199 -10.46 -12.36 15.47
N ASP A 200 -10.69 -12.61 16.75
CA ASP A 200 -10.71 -11.59 17.77
C ASP A 200 -9.32 -11.55 18.44
N PRO A 201 -8.54 -10.46 18.29
CA PRO A 201 -7.24 -10.35 18.93
C PRO A 201 -7.32 -10.52 20.45
N GLU A 202 -8.42 -10.14 21.10
CA GLU A 202 -8.57 -10.34 22.54
C GLU A 202 -8.71 -11.81 22.91
N GLU A 203 -9.35 -12.62 22.06
CA GLU A 203 -9.42 -14.07 22.25
C GLU A 203 -8.07 -14.75 22.02
N ILE A 204 -7.27 -14.24 21.08
CA ILE A 204 -5.91 -14.74 20.82
C ILE A 204 -4.95 -14.33 21.96
N TRP A 205 -5.17 -13.15 22.56
CA TRP A 205 -4.30 -12.56 23.57
C TRP A 205 -5.07 -12.04 24.81
N PRO A 206 -5.69 -12.93 25.61
CA PRO A 206 -6.69 -12.57 26.65
C PRO A 206 -6.14 -11.80 27.85
N ASP A 207 -4.82 -11.73 28.04
CA ASP A 207 -4.19 -11.17 29.25
C ASP A 207 -4.26 -9.62 29.35
N GLY A 208 -5.20 -8.96 28.66
CA GLY A 208 -5.60 -7.57 28.93
C GLY A 208 -4.65 -6.48 28.45
N SER A 209 -3.60 -6.79 27.68
CA SER A 209 -2.69 -5.76 27.12
C SER A 209 -3.09 -5.28 25.72
N ALA A 210 -4.09 -5.91 25.09
CA ALA A 210 -4.58 -5.53 23.77
C ALA A 210 -5.68 -4.45 23.84
N GLY A 211 -6.36 -4.34 24.99
CA GLY A 211 -7.26 -3.24 25.30
C GLY A 211 -6.48 -2.13 26.00
N GLY A 212 -6.30 -1.00 25.33
CA GLY A 212 -6.12 0.25 26.06
C GLY A 212 -7.29 0.35 27.03
N GLY A 213 -7.01 0.42 28.32
CA GLY A 213 -8.02 0.30 29.35
C GLY A 213 -9.21 1.20 29.06
N ALA A 214 -10.38 0.60 28.90
CA ALA A 214 -11.61 1.20 29.39
C ALA A 214 -11.44 1.32 30.91
N ASP A 215 -10.63 2.27 31.35
CA ASP A 215 -10.61 2.70 32.73
C ASP A 215 -11.94 3.42 32.90
N ASP A 216 -12.92 2.71 33.45
CA ASP A 216 -14.27 3.18 33.80
C ASP A 216 -14.27 4.31 34.87
N GLY A 217 -13.18 5.06 34.97
CA GLY A 217 -12.96 6.15 35.90
C GLY A 217 -13.42 7.49 35.33
N ASP A 218 -14.73 7.75 35.38
CA ASP A 218 -15.43 9.04 35.60
C ASP A 218 -14.70 10.39 35.41
N GLU A 219 -13.85 10.60 34.38
CA GLU A 219 -13.34 11.94 34.05
C GLU A 219 -13.68 12.32 32.60
N GLU A 220 -14.69 13.19 32.52
CA GLU A 220 -15.14 13.99 31.38
C GLU A 220 -14.02 14.88 30.82
N GLU A 221 -12.97 14.31 30.23
CA GLU A 221 -12.11 15.06 29.32
C GLU A 221 -12.34 14.57 27.88
N ASP A 222 -12.58 15.55 27.01
CA ASP A 222 -12.79 15.49 25.55
C ASP A 222 -11.59 14.85 24.78
N ASP A 223 -11.04 13.75 25.29
CA ASP A 223 -10.10 12.91 24.57
C ASP A 223 -10.89 12.23 23.47
N LEU A 224 -10.81 12.82 22.27
CA LEU A 224 -11.13 12.28 20.95
C LEU A 224 -11.21 10.74 20.97
N VAL A 225 -12.41 10.32 21.35
CA VAL A 225 -13.05 9.02 21.31
C VAL A 225 -12.31 8.01 20.43
N GLY A 226 -11.87 6.92 21.05
CA GLY A 226 -12.04 5.54 20.57
C GLY A 226 -11.87 5.23 19.09
N ILE A 227 -11.00 5.91 18.33
CA ILE A 227 -10.65 5.45 16.99
C ILE A 227 -9.92 4.12 17.18
N ASP A 228 -10.52 3.04 16.66
CA ASP A 228 -9.90 1.73 16.54
C ASP A 228 -8.43 1.89 16.12
N VAL A 229 -7.50 1.30 16.89
CA VAL A 229 -6.07 1.41 16.56
C VAL A 229 -5.86 0.81 15.18
N PRO A 230 -5.41 1.57 14.16
CA PRO A 230 -5.43 1.06 12.80
C PRO A 230 -4.55 -0.18 12.68
N VAL A 231 -5.05 -1.16 11.93
CA VAL A 231 -4.35 -2.41 11.66
C VAL A 231 -3.71 -2.33 10.28
N ARG A 232 -2.60 -3.06 10.09
CA ARG A 232 -1.94 -3.22 8.80
C ARG A 232 -1.77 -4.69 8.48
N PHE A 233 -2.14 -5.07 7.27
CA PHE A 233 -1.89 -6.42 6.75
C PHE A 233 -0.75 -6.41 5.72
N SER A 234 -0.01 -7.51 5.64
CA SER A 234 0.99 -7.73 4.59
C SER A 234 1.06 -9.21 4.23
N PHE A 235 0.87 -9.54 2.94
CA PHE A 235 0.98 -10.91 2.45
C PHE A 235 2.42 -11.24 2.00
N ASP A 236 2.79 -12.51 2.08
CA ASP A 236 3.94 -13.03 1.34
C ASP A 236 3.62 -13.08 -0.17
N ALA A 237 4.64 -13.21 -1.03
CA ALA A 237 4.44 -13.17 -2.48
C ALA A 237 3.56 -14.33 -3.01
N ALA A 238 3.45 -15.41 -2.24
CA ALA A 238 2.62 -16.56 -2.59
C ALA A 238 1.18 -16.46 -2.08
N GLY A 239 0.84 -15.42 -1.30
CA GLY A 239 -0.49 -15.28 -0.68
C GLY A 239 -0.82 -16.37 0.35
N ARG A 240 0.18 -17.07 0.89
CA ARG A 240 -0.01 -18.18 1.85
C ARG A 240 0.08 -17.71 3.30
N ARG A 241 0.87 -16.67 3.56
CA ARG A 241 1.04 -16.08 4.89
C ARG A 241 0.54 -14.64 4.85
N VAL A 242 -0.10 -14.21 5.92
CA VAL A 242 -0.47 -12.81 6.14
C VAL A 242 0.06 -12.37 7.50
N ALA A 243 0.88 -11.33 7.51
CA ALA A 243 1.24 -10.63 8.73
C ALA A 243 0.19 -9.59 9.07
N VAL A 244 0.01 -9.35 10.35
CA VAL A 244 -0.91 -8.36 10.89
C VAL A 244 -0.27 -7.63 12.06
N GLY A 245 -0.43 -6.31 12.11
CA GLY A 245 0.08 -5.48 13.20
C GLY A 245 -0.81 -4.28 13.47
N ARG A 246 -0.97 -3.94 14.76
CA ARG A 246 -1.68 -2.74 15.23
C ARG A 246 -0.73 -1.57 15.30
N LEU A 247 -1.12 -0.41 14.79
CA LEU A 247 -0.23 0.75 14.69
C LEU A 247 0.32 1.24 16.04
N ARG A 248 -0.39 0.99 17.15
CA ARG A 248 0.04 1.31 18.52
C ARG A 248 -0.26 0.17 19.49
N GLY A 249 0.68 -0.13 20.38
CA GLY A 249 0.40 -0.89 21.62
C GLY A 249 -0.19 -2.29 21.48
N GLY A 250 -0.07 -2.95 20.32
CA GLY A 250 -0.71 -4.25 20.07
C GLY A 250 0.22 -5.26 19.40
N PRO A 251 -0.04 -6.57 19.55
CA PRO A 251 0.85 -7.61 19.08
C PRO A 251 0.95 -7.62 17.55
N VAL A 252 2.09 -8.12 17.07
CA VAL A 252 2.30 -8.49 15.67
C VAL A 252 2.21 -10.01 15.54
N ALA A 253 1.54 -10.48 14.50
CA ALA A 253 1.35 -11.91 14.25
C ALA A 253 1.53 -12.25 12.77
N VAL A 254 1.83 -13.53 12.51
CA VAL A 254 1.79 -14.10 11.16
C VAL A 254 0.80 -15.26 11.18
N LEU A 255 -0.14 -15.21 10.25
CA LEU A 255 -1.23 -16.17 10.11
C LEU A 255 -1.07 -16.95 8.81
N ASP A 256 -1.57 -18.18 8.80
CA ASP A 256 -1.92 -18.85 7.55
C ASP A 256 -3.09 -18.09 6.91
N ALA A 257 -2.87 -17.56 5.71
CA ALA A 257 -3.81 -16.66 5.06
C ALA A 257 -5.18 -17.31 4.81
N ARG A 258 -5.23 -18.63 4.65
CA ARG A 258 -6.46 -19.34 4.30
C ARG A 258 -7.27 -19.78 5.51
N THR A 259 -6.60 -20.10 6.62
CA THR A 259 -7.23 -20.71 7.79
C THR A 259 -7.26 -19.80 9.01
N GLY A 260 -6.49 -18.71 9.00
CA GLY A 260 -6.34 -17.82 10.15
C GLY A 260 -5.51 -18.44 11.28
N GLN A 261 -4.92 -19.63 11.07
CA GLN A 261 -4.07 -20.25 12.07
C GLN A 261 -2.87 -19.35 12.37
N VAL A 262 -2.67 -19.00 13.64
CA VAL A 262 -1.47 -18.25 14.06
C VAL A 262 -0.24 -19.14 13.90
N LEU A 263 0.63 -18.76 12.97
CA LEU A 263 1.91 -19.43 12.70
C LEU A 263 3.01 -18.87 13.59
N ALA A 264 2.93 -17.58 13.90
CA ALA A 264 3.92 -16.88 14.71
C ALA A 264 3.33 -15.66 15.41
N GLY A 265 3.94 -15.21 16.51
CA GLY A 265 3.42 -14.15 17.37
C GLY A 265 2.50 -14.63 18.51
N SER A 266 2.20 -15.93 18.58
CA SER A 266 1.61 -16.53 19.77
C SER A 266 2.56 -16.42 20.98
N PRO A 267 2.05 -16.28 22.21
CA PRO A 267 2.87 -16.39 23.40
C PRO A 267 3.65 -17.71 23.37
N GLY A 268 4.97 -17.67 23.55
CA GLY A 268 5.76 -18.89 23.72
C GLY A 268 5.31 -19.67 24.96
N PRO A 269 5.83 -20.88 25.21
CA PRO A 269 5.56 -21.63 26.45
C PRO A 269 5.91 -20.85 27.72
N ASP A 270 6.83 -19.87 27.60
CA ASP A 270 7.22 -18.95 28.67
C ASP A 270 6.32 -17.70 28.76
N GLY A 271 5.25 -17.62 27.97
CA GLY A 271 4.32 -16.50 27.88
C GLY A 271 4.85 -15.26 27.16
N ALA A 272 6.13 -15.25 26.75
CA ALA A 272 6.75 -14.13 26.06
C ALA A 272 6.12 -13.94 24.66
N ARG A 273 5.54 -12.75 24.44
CA ARG A 273 4.94 -12.33 23.18
C ARG A 273 5.98 -11.62 22.32
N TRP A 274 5.72 -11.51 21.02
CA TRP A 274 6.51 -10.60 20.20
C TRP A 274 6.13 -9.17 20.56
N GLU A 275 6.99 -8.53 21.34
CA GLU A 275 6.93 -7.08 21.52
C GLU A 275 7.15 -6.40 20.17
N GLY A 276 6.14 -5.64 19.75
CA GLY A 276 6.08 -4.92 18.49
C GLY A 276 4.82 -4.09 18.44
N GLU A 277 4.83 -3.06 17.60
CA GLU A 277 3.68 -2.25 17.25
C GLU A 277 3.88 -1.76 15.81
N GLY A 278 2.91 -1.07 15.26
CA GLY A 278 3.06 -0.44 13.96
C GLY A 278 2.76 -1.35 12.77
N PRO A 279 3.06 -0.85 11.56
CA PRO A 279 2.88 -1.60 10.33
C PRO A 279 3.78 -2.84 10.30
N VAL A 280 3.44 -3.76 9.39
CA VAL A 280 4.17 -5.02 9.17
C VAL A 280 4.49 -5.19 7.68
N ALA A 281 5.56 -5.92 7.39
CA ALA A 281 5.90 -6.37 6.05
C ALA A 281 6.50 -7.78 6.09
N LEU A 282 5.94 -8.70 5.30
CA LEU A 282 6.56 -10.00 5.03
C LEU A 282 7.53 -9.89 3.86
N ASP A 283 8.64 -10.64 3.92
CA ASP A 283 9.45 -10.86 2.73
C ASP A 283 8.71 -11.75 1.72
N ALA A 284 9.22 -11.80 0.48
CA ALA A 284 8.57 -12.55 -0.60
C ALA A 284 8.37 -14.05 -0.26
N ALA A 285 9.28 -14.64 0.53
CA ALA A 285 9.20 -16.03 0.95
C ALA A 285 8.27 -16.25 2.16
N GLY A 286 7.86 -15.19 2.86
CA GLY A 286 7.12 -15.25 4.12
C GLY A 286 7.94 -15.78 5.29
N GLY A 287 9.28 -15.83 5.16
CA GLY A 287 10.20 -16.33 6.18
C GLY A 287 10.70 -15.25 7.14
N LEU A 288 10.63 -13.98 6.72
CA LEU A 288 11.02 -12.83 7.52
C LEU A 288 9.82 -11.90 7.73
N LEU A 289 9.67 -11.42 8.96
CA LEU A 289 8.74 -10.36 9.32
C LEU A 289 9.52 -9.10 9.71
N ALA A 290 9.28 -8.00 9.01
CA ALA A 290 9.65 -6.68 9.47
C ALA A 290 8.44 -6.01 10.12
N HIS A 291 8.65 -5.37 11.27
CA HIS A 291 7.60 -4.61 11.96
C HIS A 291 8.22 -3.43 12.71
N ALA A 292 7.40 -2.41 13.00
CA ALA A 292 7.87 -1.26 13.75
C ALA A 292 7.96 -1.53 15.27
N ARG A 293 8.64 -0.62 15.96
CA ARG A 293 8.62 -0.45 17.42
C ARG A 293 9.01 0.99 17.71
N GLY A 294 8.02 1.87 17.83
CA GLY A 294 8.21 3.32 17.73
C GLY A 294 8.90 3.72 16.42
N SER A 295 10.05 4.40 16.51
CA SER A 295 10.88 4.84 15.38
C SER A 295 11.74 3.74 14.75
N ARG A 296 11.75 2.54 15.32
CA ARG A 296 12.71 1.48 14.98
C ARG A 296 12.04 0.41 14.12
N LEU A 297 12.78 -0.12 13.16
CA LEU A 297 12.40 -1.30 12.39
C LEU A 297 13.08 -2.54 12.98
N VAL A 298 12.27 -3.55 13.30
CA VAL A 298 12.73 -4.84 13.80
C VAL A 298 12.47 -5.90 12.73
N VAL A 299 13.48 -6.70 12.40
CA VAL A 299 13.36 -7.84 11.48
C VAL A 299 13.51 -9.14 12.25
N ARG A 300 12.54 -10.04 12.10
CA ARG A 300 12.48 -11.34 12.79
C ARG A 300 12.33 -12.49 11.82
N GLU A 301 12.82 -13.65 12.21
CA GLU A 301 12.46 -14.92 11.58
C GLU A 301 11.02 -15.30 11.98
N VAL A 302 10.21 -15.71 11.02
CA VAL A 302 8.81 -16.09 11.29
C VAL A 302 8.72 -17.39 12.10
N ASP A 303 9.42 -18.44 11.68
CA ASP A 303 9.27 -19.77 12.27
C ASP A 303 9.87 -19.87 13.69
N GLY A 304 10.90 -19.08 14.00
CA GLY A 304 11.60 -19.08 15.29
C GLY A 304 11.37 -17.85 16.17
N GLY A 305 10.85 -16.75 15.60
CA GLY A 305 10.64 -15.47 16.30
C GLY A 305 11.90 -14.72 16.71
N ALA A 306 13.08 -15.21 16.32
CA ALA A 306 14.35 -14.61 16.65
C ALA A 306 14.47 -13.22 16.00
N VAL A 307 14.81 -12.20 16.78
CA VAL A 307 15.22 -10.89 16.24
C VAL A 307 16.54 -11.07 15.53
N LEU A 308 16.54 -10.83 14.23
CA LEU A 308 17.73 -10.96 13.38
C LEU A 308 18.49 -9.65 13.32
N ALA A 309 17.76 -8.54 13.19
CA ALA A 309 18.34 -7.22 13.09
C ALA A 309 17.35 -6.14 13.53
N GLU A 310 17.89 -4.98 13.89
CA GLU A 310 17.11 -3.81 14.27
C GLU A 310 17.86 -2.54 13.92
N ALA A 311 17.14 -1.51 13.46
CA ALA A 311 17.70 -0.20 13.14
C ALA A 311 16.70 0.91 13.49
N ASP A 312 17.24 2.05 13.90
CA ASP A 312 16.46 3.29 14.00
C ASP A 312 16.28 3.89 12.61
N THR A 313 15.04 4.20 12.23
CA THR A 313 14.72 4.76 10.90
C THR A 313 14.95 6.28 10.86
N GLY A 314 15.03 6.94 12.01
CA GLY A 314 15.00 8.40 12.15
C GLY A 314 13.61 9.02 12.01
N LEU A 315 12.59 8.25 11.62
CA LEU A 315 11.19 8.68 11.66
C LEU A 315 10.73 8.78 13.12
N VAL A 316 9.84 9.72 13.43
CA VAL A 316 9.21 9.78 14.76
C VAL A 316 8.21 8.64 14.92
N THR A 317 7.50 8.32 13.84
CA THR A 317 6.50 7.25 13.76
C THR A 317 6.56 6.58 12.40
N ILE A 318 6.29 5.27 12.36
CA ILE A 318 6.19 4.50 11.11
C ILE A 318 4.72 4.16 10.87
N HIS A 319 4.18 4.55 9.73
CA HIS A 319 2.75 4.38 9.36
C HIS A 319 2.53 3.30 8.29
N ALA A 320 3.54 3.04 7.44
CA ALA A 320 3.53 1.93 6.48
C ALA A 320 4.92 1.31 6.28
N LEU A 321 4.94 0.03 5.87
CA LEU A 321 6.15 -0.73 5.56
C LEU A 321 5.98 -1.54 4.29
N ALA A 322 7.07 -1.71 3.55
CA ALA A 322 7.16 -2.66 2.45
C ALA A 322 8.53 -3.37 2.45
N ALA A 323 8.54 -4.66 2.15
CA ALA A 323 9.76 -5.42 1.92
C ALA A 323 10.15 -5.37 0.44
N ALA A 324 11.46 -5.33 0.16
CA ALA A 324 11.98 -5.50 -1.18
C ALA A 324 11.69 -6.92 -1.69
N PRO A 325 11.35 -7.12 -2.97
CA PRO A 325 11.07 -8.44 -3.53
C PRO A 325 12.24 -9.42 -3.42
N ASP A 326 13.47 -8.93 -3.35
CA ASP A 326 14.68 -9.73 -3.17
C ASP A 326 15.04 -10.02 -1.70
N GLY A 327 14.25 -9.49 -0.75
CA GLY A 327 14.47 -9.64 0.69
C GLY A 327 15.66 -8.85 1.25
N THR A 328 16.30 -8.00 0.45
CA THR A 328 17.53 -7.29 0.87
C THR A 328 17.28 -5.91 1.46
N GLY A 329 16.04 -5.42 1.42
CA GLY A 329 15.71 -4.09 1.90
C GLY A 329 14.27 -3.93 2.37
N TYR A 330 14.04 -2.81 3.06
CA TYR A 330 12.74 -2.41 3.58
C TYR A 330 12.54 -0.92 3.34
N LEU A 331 11.31 -0.53 3.02
CA LEU A 331 10.87 0.86 2.97
C LEU A 331 10.00 1.15 4.19
N ALA A 332 10.41 2.12 5.01
CA ALA A 332 9.59 2.67 6.08
C ALA A 332 9.06 4.04 5.68
N VAL A 333 7.76 4.27 5.89
CA VAL A 333 7.06 5.51 5.56
C VAL A 333 6.43 6.05 6.83
N GLY A 334 6.58 7.35 7.09
CA GLY A 334 5.97 7.98 8.26
C GLY A 334 6.31 9.45 8.39
N ALA A 335 6.34 9.92 9.63
CA ALA A 335 6.62 11.32 9.97
C ALA A 335 8.10 11.49 10.38
N ASP A 336 8.71 12.60 9.95
CA ASP A 336 10.02 12.99 10.46
C ASP A 336 9.94 13.81 11.76
N GLY A 337 11.08 14.34 12.24
CA GLY A 337 11.13 15.18 13.45
C GLY A 337 10.44 16.55 13.35
N LYS A 338 9.91 16.92 12.19
CA LYS A 338 9.14 18.14 11.94
C LYS A 338 7.68 17.85 11.59
N ASP A 339 7.29 16.57 11.63
CA ASP A 339 5.97 16.11 11.21
C ASP A 339 5.72 16.21 9.69
N ASP A 340 6.79 16.30 8.91
CA ASP A 340 6.72 16.25 7.44
C ASP A 340 6.67 14.78 6.97
N PRO A 341 5.97 14.47 5.86
CA PRO A 341 6.03 13.14 5.24
C PRO A 341 7.47 12.76 4.88
N ALA A 342 7.89 11.57 5.27
CA ALA A 342 9.23 11.09 4.97
C ALA A 342 9.28 9.57 4.79
N VAL A 343 10.36 9.13 4.13
CA VAL A 343 10.71 7.72 4.00
C VAL A 343 12.13 7.44 4.47
N CYS A 344 12.35 6.21 4.91
CA CYS A 344 13.67 5.65 5.16
C CYS A 344 13.77 4.31 4.41
N VAL A 345 14.79 4.17 3.55
CA VAL A 345 15.15 2.89 2.95
C VAL A 345 16.20 2.22 3.84
N LEU A 346 15.94 0.98 4.23
CA LEU A 346 16.85 0.17 5.05
C LEU A 346 17.38 -1.00 4.25
N THR A 347 18.65 -1.34 4.44
CA THR A 347 19.30 -2.48 3.78
C THR A 347 19.64 -3.55 4.81
N LEU A 348 19.17 -4.78 4.56
CA LEU A 348 19.52 -5.97 5.33
C LEU A 348 20.75 -6.62 4.69
N SER A 349 21.90 -6.47 5.32
CA SER A 349 23.11 -7.18 4.91
C SER A 349 23.10 -8.59 5.50
N PRO A 350 23.37 -9.63 4.70
CA PRO A 350 23.43 -10.99 5.20
C PRO A 350 24.52 -11.13 6.25
N ALA A 351 24.35 -12.10 7.14
CA ALA A 351 25.41 -12.50 8.05
C ALA A 351 26.69 -12.82 7.24
N PRO A 352 27.87 -12.35 7.68
CA PRO A 352 29.11 -12.73 7.04
C PRO A 352 29.26 -14.25 7.06
N ALA A 353 29.92 -14.80 6.03
CA ALA A 353 30.11 -16.24 5.87
C ALA A 353 30.56 -16.89 7.20
N PRO A 354 30.06 -18.09 7.52
CA PRO A 354 30.30 -18.72 8.81
C PRO A 354 31.80 -18.74 9.09
N ALA A 355 32.17 -18.24 10.27
CA ALA A 355 33.52 -18.35 10.77
C ALA A 355 33.94 -19.83 10.76
N PRO A 356 35.26 -20.13 10.67
CA PRO A 356 35.74 -21.50 10.83
C PRO A 356 35.14 -22.15 12.08
N PRO A 357 34.93 -23.48 12.07
CA PRO A 357 34.20 -24.21 13.10
C PRO A 357 34.63 -23.79 14.51
N GLY A 358 33.66 -23.29 15.29
CA GLY A 358 33.86 -22.78 16.66
C GLY A 358 33.86 -21.25 16.80
N GLY A 359 33.82 -20.48 15.71
CA GLY A 359 33.61 -19.03 15.78
C GLY A 359 32.12 -18.65 15.93
N PRO A 360 31.80 -17.56 16.65
CA PRO A 360 30.42 -17.06 16.70
C PRO A 360 29.97 -16.60 15.31
N SER A 361 28.80 -17.04 14.86
CA SER A 361 28.16 -16.44 13.69
C SER A 361 27.70 -15.04 14.06
N LEU A 362 28.11 -14.04 13.27
CA LEU A 362 27.56 -12.69 13.44
C LEU A 362 26.13 -12.67 12.89
N PRO A 363 25.20 -11.97 13.54
CA PRO A 363 23.85 -11.79 13.00
C PRO A 363 23.90 -10.93 11.73
N PRO A 364 22.86 -10.98 10.89
CA PRO A 364 22.69 -9.99 9.82
C PRO A 364 22.58 -8.58 10.41
N THR A 365 22.89 -7.57 9.61
CA THR A 365 22.86 -6.16 10.04
C THR A 365 21.88 -5.37 9.20
N LEU A 366 20.99 -4.65 9.86
CA LEU A 366 20.07 -3.71 9.23
C LEU A 366 20.67 -2.31 9.30
N THR A 367 20.81 -1.65 8.16
CA THR A 367 21.37 -0.30 8.06
C THR A 367 20.31 0.65 7.52
N ALA A 368 19.96 1.67 8.29
CA ALA A 368 19.06 2.73 7.84
C ALA A 368 19.79 3.72 6.92
N GLY A 369 19.14 4.07 5.81
CA GLY A 369 19.55 5.14 4.93
C GLY A 369 19.23 6.53 5.48
N ALA A 370 19.43 7.55 4.65
CA ALA A 370 18.99 8.90 4.98
C ALA A 370 17.47 9.02 4.95
N LEU A 371 16.91 9.89 5.78
CA LEU A 371 15.53 10.32 5.66
C LEU A 371 15.34 11.14 4.39
N ILE A 372 14.39 10.72 3.56
CA ILE A 372 14.04 11.38 2.31
C ILE A 372 12.65 11.96 2.45
N ARG A 373 12.52 13.25 2.13
CA ARG A 373 11.23 13.97 2.07
C ARG A 373 10.80 14.12 0.62
N PRO A 374 9.50 14.23 0.32
CA PRO A 374 9.09 14.62 -1.00
C PRO A 374 9.59 16.04 -1.31
N ASP A 375 9.96 16.30 -2.55
CA ASP A 375 10.39 17.63 -3.03
C ASP A 375 9.32 18.70 -2.79
N ARG A 376 8.05 18.27 -2.72
CA ARG A 376 6.87 19.06 -2.41
C ARG A 376 5.81 18.19 -1.74
N ALA A 377 5.07 18.77 -0.80
CA ALA A 377 3.86 18.19 -0.23
C ALA A 377 2.74 19.24 -0.29
N PRO A 378 1.46 18.86 -0.12
CA PRO A 378 0.38 19.82 0.07
C PRO A 378 0.70 20.76 1.24
N ASP A 379 0.39 22.05 1.07
CA ASP A 379 0.65 23.05 2.10
C ASP A 379 -0.19 22.74 3.35
N GLY A 380 0.48 22.55 4.49
CA GLY A 380 -0.18 22.24 5.76
C GLY A 380 -0.36 20.74 6.03
N MET A 381 0.13 19.85 5.17
CA MET A 381 0.09 18.41 5.41
C MET A 381 0.91 18.05 6.67
N VAL A 382 0.27 17.33 7.59
CA VAL A 382 0.86 16.84 8.85
C VAL A 382 0.89 15.31 8.81
N ALA A 383 2.08 14.72 8.90
CA ALA A 383 2.26 13.27 8.73
C ALA A 383 1.73 12.44 9.91
N THR A 384 1.61 13.02 11.10
CA THR A 384 1.02 12.38 12.29
C THR A 384 -0.50 12.58 12.42
N ASP A 385 -1.13 13.34 11.53
CA ASP A 385 -2.59 13.47 11.50
C ASP A 385 -3.26 12.10 11.31
N PRO A 386 -4.39 11.78 11.99
CA PRO A 386 -5.05 10.49 11.88
C PRO A 386 -5.30 10.04 10.43
N MET A 387 -5.66 10.94 9.51
CA MET A 387 -5.84 10.58 8.11
C MET A 387 -4.51 10.19 7.45
N SER A 388 -3.42 10.91 7.71
CA SER A 388 -2.07 10.54 7.25
C SER A 388 -1.65 9.17 7.75
N VAL A 389 -1.94 8.87 9.03
CA VAL A 389 -1.65 7.59 9.65
C VAL A 389 -2.43 6.46 8.98
N ILE A 390 -3.74 6.64 8.73
CA ILE A 390 -4.64 5.65 8.15
C ILE A 390 -4.39 5.44 6.65
N THR A 391 -4.01 6.47 5.90
CA THR A 391 -3.86 6.41 4.44
C THR A 391 -2.45 6.09 3.97
N ALA A 392 -1.43 6.19 4.83
CA ALA A 392 -0.06 5.90 4.43
C ALA A 392 0.08 4.49 3.79
N ARG A 393 0.75 4.41 2.65
CA ARG A 393 1.06 3.15 1.95
C ARG A 393 2.52 3.15 1.49
N ALA A 394 3.07 1.95 1.41
CA ALA A 394 4.43 1.68 0.96
C ALA A 394 4.39 0.55 -0.06
N VAL A 395 5.23 0.64 -1.10
CA VAL A 395 5.42 -0.46 -2.05
C VAL A 395 6.85 -0.47 -2.59
N TRP A 396 7.31 -1.64 -3.00
CA TRP A 396 8.48 -1.77 -3.87
C TRP A 396 8.01 -2.05 -5.30
N THR A 397 8.30 -1.12 -6.20
CA THR A 397 8.06 -1.28 -7.63
C THR A 397 9.32 -1.77 -8.33
N ALA A 398 9.21 -2.16 -9.61
CA ALA A 398 10.37 -2.45 -10.44
C ALA A 398 11.33 -1.23 -10.59
N SER A 399 10.80 -0.01 -10.44
CA SER A 399 11.55 1.24 -10.51
C SER A 399 12.14 1.67 -9.17
N GLY A 400 11.82 0.98 -8.08
CA GLY A 400 12.25 1.32 -6.73
C GLY A 400 11.09 1.48 -5.75
N PRO A 401 11.42 1.80 -4.48
CA PRO A 401 10.44 2.05 -3.43
C PRO A 401 9.60 3.30 -3.70
N LEU A 402 8.30 3.22 -3.43
CA LEU A 402 7.37 4.35 -3.48
C LEU A 402 6.55 4.43 -2.19
N ALA A 403 6.25 5.65 -1.79
CA ALA A 403 5.40 5.97 -0.66
C ALA A 403 4.24 6.85 -1.09
N PHE A 404 3.05 6.54 -0.56
CA PHE A 404 1.86 7.36 -0.67
C PHE A 404 1.42 7.79 0.73
N MET A 405 0.98 9.03 0.87
CA MET A 405 0.37 9.54 2.10
C MET A 405 -0.68 10.60 1.73
N SER A 406 -1.78 10.65 2.48
CA SER A 406 -2.85 11.62 2.30
C SER A 406 -3.25 12.24 3.63
N SER A 407 -3.58 13.52 3.62
CA SER A 407 -4.29 14.19 4.71
C SER A 407 -5.53 14.89 4.17
N ASP A 408 -6.27 15.56 5.05
CA ASP A 408 -7.35 16.49 4.75
C ASP A 408 -7.03 17.54 3.66
N VAL A 409 -5.79 18.03 3.58
CA VAL A 409 -5.39 19.07 2.62
C VAL A 409 -4.97 18.53 1.25
N GLY A 410 -4.67 17.24 1.13
CA GLY A 410 -4.14 16.66 -0.11
C GLY A 410 -3.42 15.33 0.04
N ASP A 411 -2.99 14.78 -1.09
CA ASP A 411 -2.17 13.57 -1.16
C ASP A 411 -0.85 13.77 -1.91
N VAL A 412 0.12 12.91 -1.58
CA VAL A 412 1.44 12.87 -2.23
C VAL A 412 1.91 11.43 -2.46
N LEU A 413 2.38 11.16 -3.68
CA LEU A 413 3.11 9.95 -4.06
C LEU A 413 4.55 10.33 -4.42
N PHE A 414 5.54 9.71 -3.79
CA PHE A 414 6.95 10.02 -4.02
C PHE A 414 7.88 8.82 -3.84
N GLY A 415 9.07 8.90 -4.44
CA GLY A 415 10.11 7.87 -4.37
C GLY A 415 11.18 8.12 -3.30
N ASP A 416 12.15 7.21 -3.23
CA ASP A 416 13.33 7.31 -2.35
C ASP A 416 14.37 8.35 -2.79
N ASP A 417 14.17 9.01 -3.94
CA ASP A 417 14.92 10.19 -4.34
C ASP A 417 14.20 11.51 -3.97
N GLY A 418 13.03 11.42 -3.33
CA GLY A 418 12.18 12.56 -2.98
C GLY A 418 11.33 13.07 -4.14
N ARG A 419 11.48 12.50 -5.33
CA ARG A 419 10.74 12.96 -6.51
C ARG A 419 9.25 12.65 -6.34
N VAL A 420 8.45 13.71 -6.47
CA VAL A 420 6.99 13.63 -6.45
C VAL A 420 6.47 13.13 -7.80
N LEU A 421 5.66 12.07 -7.77
CA LEU A 421 4.99 11.48 -8.92
C LEU A 421 3.52 11.91 -9.04
N ARG A 422 2.88 12.19 -7.91
CA ARG A 422 1.50 12.72 -7.81
C ARG A 422 1.43 13.69 -6.64
N LEU A 423 0.67 14.77 -6.86
CA LEU A 423 0.31 15.76 -5.85
C LEU A 423 -1.09 16.26 -6.17
N THR A 424 -2.05 16.05 -5.28
CA THR A 424 -3.43 16.55 -5.44
C THR A 424 -3.86 17.39 -4.25
N SER A 425 -4.82 18.28 -4.49
CA SER A 425 -5.59 18.92 -3.45
C SER A 425 -6.75 18.02 -3.03
N GLY A 426 -6.95 17.84 -1.74
CA GLY A 426 -8.01 17.01 -1.18
C GLY A 426 -7.57 15.57 -0.86
N PRO A 427 -8.21 14.94 0.13
CA PRO A 427 -7.83 13.61 0.62
C PRO A 427 -8.15 12.51 -0.40
N SER A 428 -7.37 11.44 -0.36
CA SER A 428 -7.72 10.18 -0.99
C SER A 428 -7.24 8.98 -0.18
N VAL A 429 -7.94 7.87 -0.32
CA VAL A 429 -7.47 6.56 0.13
C VAL A 429 -6.86 5.83 -1.04
N ALA A 430 -5.83 5.02 -0.78
CA ALA A 430 -5.11 4.37 -1.86
C ALA A 430 -4.62 2.96 -1.54
N ALA A 431 -4.39 2.19 -2.59
CA ALA A 431 -3.73 0.90 -2.53
C ALA A 431 -2.85 0.65 -3.76
N PHE A 432 -1.65 0.16 -3.49
CA PHE A 432 -0.80 -0.39 -4.53
C PHE A 432 -1.27 -1.78 -4.92
N THR A 433 -1.14 -2.14 -6.19
CA THR A 433 -1.25 -3.54 -6.59
C THR A 433 -0.10 -4.35 -5.98
N PRO A 434 -0.30 -5.63 -5.64
CA PRO A 434 0.75 -6.46 -5.06
C PRO A 434 2.02 -6.59 -5.92
N ASP A 435 1.90 -6.45 -7.24
CA ASP A 435 3.03 -6.43 -8.17
C ASP A 435 3.70 -5.05 -8.33
N GLY A 436 3.24 -4.04 -7.60
CA GLY A 436 3.76 -2.68 -7.60
C GLY A 436 3.61 -1.93 -8.93
N ARG A 437 2.75 -2.41 -9.85
CA ARG A 437 2.60 -1.80 -11.18
C ARG A 437 1.60 -0.67 -11.21
N ALA A 438 0.65 -0.64 -10.28
CA ALA A 438 -0.36 0.39 -10.22
C ALA A 438 -0.65 0.85 -8.79
N LEU A 439 -1.14 2.07 -8.67
CA LEU A 439 -1.77 2.64 -7.48
C LEU A 439 -3.22 2.96 -7.83
N VAL A 440 -4.16 2.43 -7.05
CA VAL A 440 -5.57 2.84 -7.11
C VAL A 440 -5.80 3.89 -6.05
N THR A 441 -6.46 4.99 -6.41
CA THR A 441 -6.88 6.05 -5.48
C THR A 441 -8.38 6.24 -5.56
N VAL A 442 -9.01 6.43 -4.40
CA VAL A 442 -10.41 6.85 -4.29
C VAL A 442 -10.39 8.20 -3.61
N GLY A 443 -10.78 9.25 -4.33
CA GLY A 443 -10.88 10.59 -3.77
C GLY A 443 -11.95 10.66 -2.68
N CYS A 444 -11.73 11.52 -1.69
CA CYS A 444 -12.67 11.86 -0.64
C CYS A 444 -13.01 13.35 -0.82
N ALA A 445 -14.00 13.65 -1.66
CA ALA A 445 -14.29 15.02 -2.04
C ALA A 445 -15.25 15.69 -1.05
N GLU A 446 -14.87 16.87 -0.57
CA GLU A 446 -15.81 17.77 0.08
C GLU A 446 -16.73 18.40 -0.98
N GLN A 447 -17.98 17.94 -0.98
CA GLN A 447 -19.20 18.62 -1.39
C GLN A 447 -19.60 18.78 -2.87
N ASP A 448 -18.75 18.66 -3.91
CA ASP A 448 -19.25 18.86 -5.29
C ASP A 448 -18.62 18.00 -6.39
N GLU A 449 -17.53 17.26 -6.11
CA GLU A 449 -16.87 16.39 -7.09
C GLU A 449 -16.89 14.94 -6.64
N MET A 450 -17.95 14.22 -7.00
CA MET A 450 -18.13 12.78 -6.78
C MET A 450 -16.83 11.95 -6.79
N ASP A 451 -16.48 11.42 -5.61
CA ASP A 451 -15.32 10.59 -5.25
C ASP A 451 -14.77 9.75 -6.42
N PRO A 452 -13.76 10.27 -7.17
CA PRO A 452 -13.23 9.58 -8.33
C PRO A 452 -12.43 8.35 -7.94
N ILE A 453 -12.59 7.27 -8.71
CA ILE A 453 -11.76 6.08 -8.62
C ILE A 453 -10.79 6.08 -9.80
N ASP A 454 -9.51 6.30 -9.52
CA ASP A 454 -8.45 6.41 -10.52
C ASP A 454 -7.37 5.34 -10.33
N VAL A 455 -6.80 4.88 -11.44
CA VAL A 455 -5.62 4.02 -11.51
C VAL A 455 -4.46 4.86 -12.00
N TRP A 456 -3.31 4.72 -11.34
CA TRP A 456 -2.03 5.32 -11.71
C TRP A 456 -1.05 4.21 -12.05
N PHE A 457 -0.54 4.21 -13.27
CA PHE A 457 0.42 3.21 -13.72
C PHE A 457 1.84 3.66 -13.36
N LEU A 458 2.49 2.89 -12.48
CA LEU A 458 3.71 3.30 -11.78
C LEU A 458 4.99 2.92 -12.53
N ASN A 459 4.89 2.13 -13.60
CA ASN A 459 6.07 1.69 -14.33
C ASN A 459 6.80 2.86 -15.01
N GLY A 460 7.98 3.19 -14.48
CA GLY A 460 9.13 3.78 -15.18
C GLY A 460 10.04 4.64 -14.29
N PRO A 461 11.38 4.43 -14.25
CA PRO A 461 12.24 3.76 -15.24
C PRO A 461 12.66 2.34 -14.83
N ASP A 462 13.04 1.52 -15.82
CA ASP A 462 14.17 0.62 -15.57
C ASP A 462 15.32 1.54 -15.16
N GLY A 463 15.69 1.52 -13.88
CA GLY A 463 17.02 1.99 -13.50
C GLY A 463 18.04 1.35 -14.44
N PRO A 464 19.22 1.95 -14.67
CA PRO A 464 20.28 1.27 -15.42
C PRO A 464 20.35 -0.15 -14.87
N ALA A 465 20.07 -1.16 -15.73
CA ALA A 465 19.89 -2.55 -15.33
C ALA A 465 20.85 -2.84 -14.19
N ALA A 466 20.31 -3.25 -13.02
CA ALA A 466 21.12 -3.48 -11.83
C ALA A 466 22.42 -4.15 -12.28
N PRO A 467 23.59 -3.52 -12.03
CA PRO A 467 24.83 -3.95 -12.66
C PRO A 467 24.95 -5.44 -12.44
N ASP A 468 25.10 -6.19 -13.53
CA ASP A 468 25.18 -7.65 -13.52
C ASP A 468 26.04 -8.07 -12.32
N PRO A 469 25.51 -8.84 -11.34
CA PRO A 469 26.28 -9.24 -10.17
C PRO A 469 27.55 -10.00 -10.56
N ALA A 470 27.63 -10.55 -11.78
CA ALA A 470 28.85 -11.15 -12.33
C ALA A 470 29.92 -10.13 -12.81
N ALA A 471 29.53 -8.88 -13.10
CA ALA A 471 30.44 -7.84 -13.59
C ALA A 471 31.36 -7.24 -12.50
N ARG A 472 31.19 -7.61 -11.22
CA ARG A 472 32.18 -7.35 -10.15
C ARG A 472 33.33 -8.36 -10.19
N THR A 473 33.93 -8.59 -11.35
CA THR A 473 35.21 -9.28 -11.43
C THR A 473 36.35 -8.26 -11.29
N LEU A 474 36.89 -8.14 -10.07
CA LEU A 474 38.28 -7.76 -9.76
C LEU A 474 38.91 -6.64 -10.62
N SER A 475 38.58 -5.38 -10.32
CA SER A 475 39.55 -4.30 -10.55
C SER A 475 40.67 -4.44 -9.54
N ARG A 476 41.75 -5.13 -9.94
CA ARG A 476 43.00 -5.23 -9.17
C ARG A 476 43.53 -3.82 -8.91
N CYS A 477 43.71 -3.48 -7.63
CA CYS A 477 44.53 -2.35 -7.21
C CYS A 477 45.90 -2.38 -7.94
N PRO A 478 46.35 -1.30 -8.58
CA PRO A 478 47.71 -1.22 -9.07
C PRO A 478 48.68 -1.10 -7.89
N GLY A 479 49.69 -1.96 -7.94
CA GLY A 479 50.88 -2.11 -7.11
C GLY A 479 51.28 -0.96 -6.17
N ARG A 480 51.44 -1.34 -4.91
CA ARG A 480 52.30 -0.72 -3.89
C ARG A 480 53.76 -0.73 -4.37
N PRO A 481 54.53 0.37 -4.35
CA PRO A 481 55.96 0.31 -4.59
C PRO A 481 56.71 -0.20 -3.35
N ALA A 482 57.80 -0.91 -3.64
CA ALA A 482 58.62 -1.69 -2.75
C ALA A 482 59.34 -0.86 -1.66
N GLN A 483 59.48 -1.48 -0.49
CA GLN A 483 60.41 -1.08 0.56
C GLN A 483 61.86 -1.14 0.03
N ALA A 484 62.57 -0.01 0.12
CA ALA A 484 64.03 0.01 0.00
C ALA A 484 64.65 -0.29 1.37
N GLY A 485 65.50 -1.31 1.39
CA GLY A 485 66.21 -1.79 2.56
C GLY A 485 67.30 -0.83 3.05
N ARG A 486 67.49 -0.86 4.37
CA ARG A 486 68.69 -0.41 5.08
C ARG A 486 69.87 -1.31 4.72
N THR A 487 70.99 -0.70 4.36
CA THR A 487 72.34 -1.28 4.52
C THR A 487 73.15 -0.32 5.39
N LEU A 488 73.66 -0.84 6.51
CA LEU A 488 74.86 -0.36 7.21
C LEU A 488 76.02 -1.28 6.80
N PRO A 489 77.28 -0.80 6.85
CA PRO A 489 78.00 -0.59 8.11
C PRO A 489 78.06 0.85 8.60
#